data_AF-A0A952N311-F1
#
_entry.id   AF-A0A952N311-F1
#
_cell.length_a   1.000
_cell.length_b   1.000
_cell.length_c   1.000
_cell.angle_alpha   90.00
_cell.angle_beta   90.00
_cell.angle_gamma   90.00
#
_symmetry.space_group_name_H-M   'P 1'
#
loop_
_entity.id
_entity.type
_entity.pdbx_description
1 polymer ?
#
loop_
_entity_poly.entity_id
_entity_poly.type
_entity_poly.pdbx_seq_one_letter_code
_entity_poly.pdbx_strand_id
1 'polypeptide(L)'
;MTVLIVVSIVFAAFCFGKVLLTKDKDKKLVFILATLCFVTIAAKIDYVYYNRFVSFALLLTIAYLLAKKNFNRLDKGTILGVSILTLVVVLIPDKQIMSYKYYGLRTNGEQVTWDDFKAIPSREKGNSARIRANLLYEINEAFDYPPAIVLSYVDPYKSWVKDRTDEPMFDLLLAHEQGHFYIAEYYARLANDSLRTTWARREKTAYIINAFYAKTDSLHILYDSLTNHGVLVDKQFEWTKYLKSKLRIPSLPTDIENIPYNLNRDTTNAR
;
A
#
# COMPACT_ATOMS: atom_id res chain seq x y z
N MET A 1 7.75 0.14 -11.09
CA MET A 1 7.69 -1.31 -10.82
C MET A 1 7.57 -2.17 -12.07
N THR A 2 6.70 -1.86 -13.04
CA THR A 2 6.54 -2.63 -14.29
C THR A 2 7.87 -2.85 -15.04
N VAL A 3 8.71 -1.82 -15.14
CA VAL A 3 10.04 -1.94 -15.77
C VAL A 3 10.91 -2.98 -15.08
N LEU A 4 10.93 -3.03 -13.74
CA LEU A 4 11.71 -4.02 -12.97
C LEU A 4 11.21 -5.46 -13.19
N ILE A 5 9.89 -5.66 -13.28
CA ILE A 5 9.30 -6.96 -13.62
C ILE A 5 9.77 -7.39 -15.01
N VAL A 6 9.61 -6.52 -16.02
CA VAL A 6 9.98 -6.80 -17.41
C VAL A 6 11.47 -7.10 -17.52
N VAL A 7 12.32 -6.28 -16.90
CA VAL A 7 13.77 -6.50 -16.87
C VAL A 7 14.11 -7.86 -16.25
N SER A 8 13.49 -8.20 -15.12
CA SER A 8 13.72 -9.50 -14.46
C SER A 8 13.29 -10.68 -15.34
N ILE A 9 12.14 -10.58 -16.01
CA ILE A 9 11.65 -11.61 -16.94
C ILE A 9 12.59 -11.76 -18.15
N VAL A 10 13.08 -10.66 -18.72
CA VAL A 10 14.03 -10.68 -19.84
C VAL A 10 15.34 -11.37 -19.44
N PHE A 11 15.90 -11.05 -18.27
CA PHE A 11 17.11 -11.70 -17.77
C PHE A 11 16.88 -13.19 -17.45
N ALA A 12 15.71 -13.55 -16.92
CA ALA A 12 15.33 -14.94 -16.72
C ALA A 12 15.28 -15.71 -18.05
N ALA A 13 14.62 -15.14 -19.07
CA ALA A 13 14.55 -15.74 -20.40
C ALA A 13 15.92 -15.87 -21.07
N PHE A 14 16.78 -14.86 -20.93
CA PHE A 14 18.16 -14.90 -21.41
C PHE A 14 18.96 -16.03 -20.76
N CYS A 15 18.90 -16.14 -19.43
CA CYS A 15 19.58 -17.20 -18.68
C CYS A 15 19.02 -18.57 -19.07
N PHE A 16 17.70 -18.71 -19.21
CA PHE A 16 17.07 -19.94 -19.67
C PHE A 16 17.52 -20.34 -21.09
N GLY A 17 17.64 -19.39 -22.01
CA GLY A 17 18.23 -19.64 -23.34
C GLY A 17 19.65 -20.20 -23.24
N LYS A 18 20.46 -19.68 -22.31
CA LYS A 18 21.81 -20.22 -22.05
C LYS A 18 21.78 -21.64 -21.46
N VAL A 19 20.77 -22.00 -20.66
CA VAL A 19 20.55 -23.38 -20.17
C VAL A 19 20.38 -24.36 -21.34
N LEU A 20 19.66 -23.95 -22.39
CA LEU A 20 19.38 -24.80 -23.56
C LEU A 20 20.62 -24.97 -24.46
N LEU A 21 21.46 -23.95 -24.57
CA LEU A 21 22.62 -23.94 -25.48
C LEU A 21 23.90 -24.52 -24.86
N THR A 22 24.00 -24.53 -23.53
CA THR A 22 25.25 -24.89 -22.84
C THR A 22 25.37 -26.40 -22.64
N LYS A 23 26.50 -26.98 -23.07
CA LYS A 23 26.84 -28.41 -22.84
C LYS A 23 27.53 -28.67 -21.50
N ASP A 24 28.20 -27.65 -20.95
CA ASP A 24 28.86 -27.71 -19.64
C ASP A 24 27.81 -27.80 -18.52
N LYS A 25 27.88 -28.87 -17.73
CA LYS A 25 26.90 -29.16 -16.67
C LYS A 25 26.90 -28.13 -15.54
N ASP A 26 28.07 -27.60 -15.18
CA ASP A 26 28.18 -26.64 -14.08
C ASP A 26 27.72 -25.26 -14.52
N LYS A 27 28.08 -24.83 -15.75
CA LYS A 27 27.52 -23.60 -16.33
C LYS A 27 26.01 -23.69 -16.52
N LYS A 28 25.49 -24.86 -16.94
CA LYS A 28 24.06 -25.09 -17.05
C LYS A 28 23.36 -24.91 -15.69
N LEU A 29 23.95 -25.43 -14.61
CA LEU A 29 23.45 -25.23 -13.25
C LEU A 29 23.46 -23.76 -12.83
N VAL A 30 24.54 -23.02 -13.13
CA VAL A 30 24.65 -21.57 -12.89
C VAL A 30 23.48 -20.82 -13.54
N PHE A 31 23.22 -21.09 -14.81
CA PHE A 31 22.13 -20.43 -15.54
C PHE A 31 20.74 -20.83 -15.02
N ILE A 32 20.55 -22.07 -14.56
CA ILE A 32 19.29 -22.49 -13.91
C ILE A 32 19.07 -21.67 -12.63
N LEU A 33 20.06 -21.60 -11.74
CA LEU A 33 19.95 -20.87 -10.47
C LEU A 33 19.71 -19.38 -10.69
N ALA A 34 20.42 -18.77 -11.64
CA ALA A 34 20.21 -17.38 -12.02
C ALA A 34 18.79 -17.15 -12.58
N THR A 35 18.30 -18.05 -13.43
CA THR A 35 16.91 -17.99 -13.96
C THR A 35 15.90 -18.00 -12.81
N LEU A 36 16.03 -18.95 -11.87
CA LEU A 36 15.13 -19.07 -10.73
C LEU A 36 15.15 -17.83 -9.83
N CYS A 37 16.32 -17.21 -9.65
CA CYS A 37 16.44 -15.97 -8.88
C CYS A 37 15.72 -14.80 -9.55
N PHE A 38 15.89 -14.60 -10.85
CA PHE A 38 15.18 -13.55 -11.59
C PHE A 38 13.66 -13.78 -11.63
N VAL A 39 13.21 -15.03 -11.76
CA VAL A 39 11.78 -15.38 -11.62
C VAL A 39 11.28 -15.06 -10.22
N THR A 40 12.07 -15.35 -9.18
CA THR A 40 11.73 -15.02 -7.79
C THR A 40 11.59 -13.52 -7.57
N ILE A 41 12.48 -12.71 -8.14
CA ILE A 41 12.40 -11.24 -8.11
C ILE A 41 11.11 -10.76 -8.79
N ALA A 42 10.82 -11.27 -9.99
CA ALA A 42 9.60 -10.91 -10.72
C ALA A 42 8.34 -11.29 -9.92
N ALA A 43 8.30 -12.52 -9.38
CA ALA A 43 7.20 -13.02 -8.57
C ALA A 43 7.00 -12.17 -7.30
N LYS A 44 8.08 -11.81 -6.60
CA LYS A 44 8.05 -10.92 -5.42
C LYS A 44 7.45 -9.56 -5.73
N ILE A 45 7.81 -8.96 -6.86
CA ILE A 45 7.28 -7.66 -7.27
C ILE A 45 5.80 -7.75 -7.65
N ASP A 46 5.40 -8.82 -8.34
CA ASP A 46 4.01 -9.04 -8.72
C ASP A 46 3.12 -9.43 -7.53
N TYR A 47 3.73 -10.06 -6.51
CA TYR A 47 3.14 -10.53 -5.26
C TYR A 47 2.13 -11.70 -5.38
N VAL A 48 1.31 -11.74 -6.43
CA VAL A 48 0.20 -12.71 -6.57
C VAL A 48 0.65 -14.16 -6.41
N TYR A 49 1.74 -14.56 -7.07
CA TYR A 49 2.27 -15.93 -7.00
C TYR A 49 3.60 -16.02 -6.26
N TYR A 50 3.89 -15.04 -5.40
CA TYR A 50 5.12 -15.05 -4.60
C TYR A 50 5.00 -16.02 -3.43
N ASN A 51 6.08 -16.73 -3.11
CA ASN A 51 6.17 -17.48 -1.86
C ASN A 51 7.54 -17.26 -1.22
N ARG A 52 7.54 -16.68 -0.01
CA ARG A 52 8.77 -16.32 0.69
C ARG A 52 9.63 -17.53 1.05
N PHE A 53 9.02 -18.67 1.40
CA PHE A 53 9.77 -19.90 1.73
C PHE A 53 10.50 -20.46 0.52
N VAL A 54 9.88 -20.43 -0.67
CA VAL A 54 10.54 -20.86 -1.92
C VAL A 54 11.79 -20.02 -2.19
N SER A 55 11.69 -18.70 -1.95
CA SER A 55 12.82 -17.77 -2.12
C SER A 55 13.98 -18.11 -1.19
N PHE A 56 13.70 -18.35 0.10
CA PHE A 56 14.73 -18.70 1.07
C PHE A 56 15.32 -20.10 0.81
N ALA A 57 14.50 -21.08 0.44
CA ALA A 57 14.97 -22.41 0.07
C ALA A 57 15.92 -22.37 -1.14
N LEU A 58 15.62 -21.53 -2.14
CA LEU A 58 16.50 -21.28 -3.27
C LEU A 58 17.84 -20.67 -2.82
N LEU A 59 17.80 -19.61 -1.99
CA LEU A 59 19.02 -18.95 -1.49
C LEU A 59 19.90 -19.89 -0.65
N LEU A 60 19.29 -20.73 0.21
CA LEU A 60 19.99 -21.75 0.99
C LEU A 60 20.61 -22.82 0.08
N THR A 61 19.89 -23.25 -0.94
CA THR A 61 20.39 -24.20 -1.94
C THR A 61 21.60 -23.63 -2.67
N ILE A 62 21.55 -22.37 -3.05
CA ILE A 62 22.68 -21.68 -3.69
C ILE A 62 23.87 -21.59 -2.75
N ALA A 63 23.67 -21.17 -1.50
CA ALA A 63 24.73 -21.09 -0.50
C ALA A 63 25.41 -22.46 -0.28
N TYR A 64 24.61 -23.53 -0.17
CA TYR A 64 25.11 -24.90 -0.08
C TYR A 64 25.95 -25.30 -1.30
N LEU A 65 25.47 -25.01 -2.51
CA LEU A 65 26.19 -25.32 -3.75
C LEU A 65 27.48 -24.54 -3.89
N LEU A 66 27.51 -23.26 -3.52
CA LEU A 66 28.72 -22.43 -3.53
C LEU A 66 29.77 -22.95 -2.54
N ALA A 67 29.35 -23.52 -1.41
CA ALA A 67 30.24 -24.13 -0.43
C ALA A 67 30.79 -25.49 -0.89
N LYS A 68 29.98 -26.28 -1.61
CA LYS A 68 30.32 -27.67 -1.98
C LYS A 68 31.01 -27.81 -3.34
N LYS A 69 30.69 -26.94 -4.31
CA LYS A 69 31.19 -27.06 -5.70
C LYS A 69 32.32 -26.07 -6.01
N ASN A 70 33.29 -26.55 -6.79
CA ASN A 70 34.39 -25.75 -7.33
C ASN A 70 34.01 -25.07 -8.65
N PHE A 71 33.02 -24.18 -8.61
CA PHE A 71 32.72 -23.29 -9.74
C PHE A 71 33.94 -22.39 -10.06
N ASN A 72 34.11 -22.03 -11.33
CA ASN A 72 35.12 -21.04 -11.71
C ASN A 72 34.76 -19.64 -11.15
N ARG A 73 35.74 -18.72 -11.14
CA ARG A 73 35.58 -17.38 -10.53
C ARG A 73 34.43 -16.58 -11.13
N LEU A 74 34.23 -16.64 -12.45
CA LEU A 74 33.19 -15.87 -13.15
C LEU A 74 31.79 -16.39 -12.80
N ASP A 75 31.62 -17.71 -12.80
CA ASP A 75 30.37 -18.38 -12.47
C ASP A 75 29.99 -18.15 -11.00
N LYS A 76 30.97 -18.24 -10.08
CA LYS A 76 30.77 -17.90 -8.66
C LYS A 76 30.30 -16.46 -8.50
N GLY A 77 30.98 -15.51 -9.15
CA GLY A 77 30.60 -14.09 -9.10
C GLY A 77 29.20 -13.84 -9.62
N THR A 78 28.83 -14.48 -10.73
CA THR A 78 27.49 -14.37 -11.33
C THR A 78 26.39 -14.88 -10.38
N ILE A 79 26.53 -16.10 -9.87
CA ILE A 79 25.55 -16.67 -8.92
C ILE A 79 25.46 -15.79 -7.67
N LEU A 80 26.60 -15.40 -7.09
CA LEU A 80 26.64 -14.61 -5.87
C LEU A 80 25.95 -13.25 -6.06
N GLY A 81 26.26 -12.54 -7.14
CA GLY A 81 25.66 -11.24 -7.43
C GLY A 81 24.14 -11.31 -7.56
N VAL A 82 23.63 -12.28 -8.33
CA VAL A 82 22.18 -12.46 -8.51
C VAL A 82 21.50 -12.93 -7.21
N SER A 83 22.18 -13.73 -6.39
CA SER A 83 21.67 -14.16 -5.08
C SER A 83 21.57 -13.02 -4.09
N ILE A 84 22.57 -12.13 -4.04
CA ILE A 84 22.54 -10.92 -3.22
C ILE A 84 21.40 -10.01 -3.66
N LEU A 85 21.25 -9.78 -4.97
CA LEU A 85 20.14 -8.99 -5.51
C LEU A 85 18.78 -9.59 -5.11
N THR A 86 18.64 -10.90 -5.22
CA THR A 86 17.42 -11.62 -4.83
C THR A 86 17.14 -11.46 -3.35
N LEU A 87 18.16 -11.61 -2.49
CA LEU A 87 18.04 -11.41 -1.05
C LEU A 87 17.59 -9.99 -0.72
N VAL A 88 18.20 -8.97 -1.34
CA VAL A 88 17.82 -7.56 -1.15
C VAL A 88 16.34 -7.35 -1.47
N VAL A 89 15.87 -7.85 -2.62
CA VAL A 89 14.46 -7.70 -3.03
C VAL A 89 13.51 -8.47 -2.11
N VAL A 90 13.87 -9.69 -1.71
CA VAL A 90 13.06 -10.54 -0.81
C VAL A 90 12.86 -9.88 0.55
N LEU A 91 13.86 -9.15 1.05
CA LEU A 91 13.81 -8.45 2.33
C LEU A 91 12.99 -7.16 2.32
N ILE A 92 12.62 -6.63 1.14
CA ILE A 92 11.71 -5.48 1.06
C ILE A 92 10.33 -5.90 1.60
N PRO A 93 9.77 -5.17 2.58
CA PRO A 93 8.42 -5.42 3.09
C PRO A 93 7.38 -5.34 1.97
N ASP A 94 6.44 -6.29 1.95
CA ASP A 94 5.49 -6.37 0.85
C ASP A 94 4.60 -5.11 0.73
N LYS A 95 4.28 -4.48 1.87
CA LYS A 95 3.58 -3.18 1.89
C LYS A 95 4.33 -2.08 1.13
N GLN A 96 5.67 -2.07 1.19
CA GLN A 96 6.49 -1.09 0.46
C GLN A 96 6.49 -1.39 -1.04
N ILE A 97 6.59 -2.66 -1.44
CA ILE A 97 6.46 -3.06 -2.85
C ILE A 97 5.12 -2.60 -3.40
N MET A 98 4.06 -2.83 -2.63
CA MET A 98 2.71 -2.43 -3.00
C MET A 98 2.59 -0.90 -3.09
N SER A 99 3.10 -0.12 -2.13
CA SER A 99 3.08 1.35 -2.27
C SER A 99 3.83 1.85 -3.51
N TYR A 100 4.96 1.22 -3.88
CA TYR A 100 5.66 1.56 -5.13
C TYR A 100 4.90 1.14 -6.39
N LYS A 101 4.13 0.05 -6.33
CA LYS A 101 3.25 -0.39 -7.44
C LYS A 101 2.16 0.65 -7.71
N TYR A 102 1.69 1.33 -6.66
CA TYR A 102 0.63 2.32 -6.71
C TYR A 102 1.10 3.75 -6.41
N TYR A 103 2.32 4.12 -6.85
CA TYR A 103 2.98 5.40 -6.53
C TYR A 103 2.18 6.68 -6.85
N GLY A 104 1.15 6.60 -7.72
CA GLY A 104 0.25 7.72 -8.03
C GLY A 104 -0.87 7.93 -7.01
N LEU A 105 -0.98 7.04 -6.03
CA LEU A 105 -1.93 7.10 -4.93
C LEU A 105 -1.17 7.46 -3.65
N ARG A 106 -1.77 8.29 -2.79
CA ARG A 106 -1.26 8.50 -1.43
C ARG A 106 -1.68 7.31 -0.58
N THR A 107 -0.78 6.74 0.23
CA THR A 107 -1.06 5.51 1.02
C THR A 107 -0.71 5.65 2.50
N ASN A 108 -1.06 4.65 3.32
CA ASN A 108 -0.66 4.52 4.73
C ASN A 108 -1.05 5.66 5.69
N GLY A 109 -2.17 6.35 5.43
CA GLY A 109 -2.64 7.45 6.30
C GLY A 109 -1.69 8.65 6.36
N GLU A 110 -0.85 8.85 5.33
CA GLU A 110 -0.05 10.05 5.15
C GLU A 110 -0.89 11.34 5.18
N GLN A 111 -0.23 12.47 5.43
CA GLN A 111 -0.90 13.76 5.44
C GLN A 111 -1.43 14.10 4.04
N VAL A 112 -2.74 14.33 3.96
CA VAL A 112 -3.45 14.83 2.78
C VAL A 112 -3.09 16.30 2.60
N THR A 113 -2.87 16.66 1.35
CA THR A 113 -2.58 18.02 0.90
C THR A 113 -3.50 18.39 -0.25
N TRP A 114 -3.54 19.66 -0.62
CA TRP A 114 -4.37 20.08 -1.75
C TRP A 114 -3.91 19.56 -3.11
N ASP A 115 -2.67 19.08 -3.22
CA ASP A 115 -2.19 18.38 -4.42
C ASP A 115 -2.86 17.02 -4.63
N ASP A 116 -3.55 16.50 -3.60
CA ASP A 116 -4.34 15.29 -3.67
C ASP A 116 -5.74 15.50 -4.24
N PHE A 117 -6.07 16.69 -4.77
CA PHE A 117 -7.39 17.01 -5.35
C PHE A 117 -7.25 17.46 -6.80
N LYS A 118 -7.14 16.50 -7.73
CA LYS A 118 -6.87 16.74 -9.16
C LYS A 118 -8.08 16.53 -10.06
N ALA A 119 -9.18 16.01 -9.53
CA ALA A 119 -10.40 15.79 -10.30
C ALA A 119 -11.20 17.09 -10.48
N ILE A 120 -12.03 17.11 -11.53
CA ILE A 120 -12.95 18.23 -11.79
C ILE A 120 -14.03 18.26 -10.68
N PRO A 121 -14.30 19.43 -10.08
CA PRO A 121 -15.30 19.54 -9.02
C PRO A 121 -16.69 19.08 -9.44
N SER A 122 -17.37 18.37 -8.54
CA SER A 122 -18.76 17.98 -8.74
C SER A 122 -19.67 19.21 -8.72
N ARG A 123 -20.72 19.18 -9.55
CA ARG A 123 -21.80 20.18 -9.53
C ARG A 123 -22.82 19.93 -8.42
N GLU A 124 -22.65 18.87 -7.63
CA GLU A 124 -23.51 18.56 -6.49
C GLU A 124 -23.51 19.72 -5.49
N LYS A 125 -24.70 20.09 -5.02
CA LYS A 125 -24.87 21.09 -3.95
C LYS A 125 -24.50 20.47 -2.61
N GLY A 126 -23.87 21.23 -1.71
CA GLY A 126 -23.64 20.85 -0.32
C GLY A 126 -22.19 20.48 0.05
N ASN A 127 -21.37 19.99 -0.88
CA ASN A 127 -19.99 19.61 -0.60
C ASN A 127 -18.98 20.60 -1.21
N SER A 128 -18.03 21.09 -0.41
CA SER A 128 -16.95 21.98 -0.85
C SER A 128 -15.72 21.23 -1.35
N ALA A 129 -15.47 20.03 -0.81
CA ALA A 129 -14.47 19.08 -1.31
C ALA A 129 -15.01 17.66 -1.19
N ARG A 130 -14.29 16.73 -1.80
CA ARG A 130 -14.46 15.30 -1.60
C ARG A 130 -13.14 14.59 -1.88
N ILE A 131 -12.64 13.86 -0.89
CA ILE A 131 -11.52 12.95 -1.06
C ILE A 131 -12.00 11.55 -1.42
N ARG A 132 -11.32 10.91 -2.37
CA ARG A 132 -11.51 9.49 -2.66
C ARG A 132 -10.53 8.67 -1.83
N ALA A 133 -10.86 8.47 -0.56
CA ALA A 133 -10.15 7.55 0.34
C ALA A 133 -10.84 6.18 0.39
N ASN A 134 -10.08 5.09 0.34
CA ASN A 134 -10.59 3.73 0.57
C ASN A 134 -9.47 2.70 0.82
N LEU A 135 -9.80 1.41 0.82
CA LEU A 135 -8.85 0.30 0.90
C LEU A 135 -8.40 -0.15 -0.49
N LEU A 136 -7.17 -0.63 -0.60
CA LEU A 136 -6.57 -1.25 -1.78
C LEU A 136 -5.92 -2.55 -1.31
N TYR A 137 -6.08 -3.64 -2.05
CA TYR A 137 -5.54 -4.94 -1.61
C TYR A 137 -5.01 -5.79 -2.76
N GLU A 138 -4.11 -6.71 -2.41
CA GLU A 138 -3.71 -7.82 -3.27
C GLU A 138 -3.77 -9.12 -2.49
N ILE A 139 -4.29 -10.18 -3.14
CA ILE A 139 -4.38 -11.52 -2.58
C ILE A 139 -3.25 -12.37 -3.17
N ASN A 140 -2.57 -13.11 -2.31
CA ASN A 140 -1.57 -14.10 -2.70
C ASN A 140 -2.25 -15.45 -2.98
N GLU A 141 -1.99 -16.00 -4.16
CA GLU A 141 -2.54 -17.28 -4.64
C GLU A 141 -1.56 -18.45 -4.40
N ALA A 142 -0.32 -18.18 -3.99
CA ALA A 142 0.75 -19.17 -3.80
C ALA A 142 0.88 -19.68 -2.34
N PHE A 143 -0.21 -19.59 -1.56
CA PHE A 143 -0.24 -19.98 -0.14
C PHE A 143 0.91 -19.35 0.68
N ASP A 144 1.25 -18.09 0.40
CA ASP A 144 2.15 -17.31 1.25
C ASP A 144 1.40 -16.68 2.43
N TYR A 145 2.15 -16.27 3.46
CA TYR A 145 1.58 -15.66 4.66
C TYR A 145 2.22 -14.29 4.95
N PRO A 146 1.41 -13.22 5.08
CA PRO A 146 -0.05 -13.19 5.09
C PRO A 146 -0.67 -13.46 3.70
N PRO A 147 -1.91 -13.98 3.62
CA PRO A 147 -2.56 -14.35 2.36
C PRO A 147 -2.99 -13.15 1.51
N ALA A 148 -2.90 -11.94 2.05
CA ALA A 148 -3.17 -10.70 1.36
C ALA A 148 -2.49 -9.52 2.06
N ILE A 149 -2.30 -8.44 1.31
CA ILE A 149 -1.87 -7.14 1.83
C ILE A 149 -3.00 -6.17 1.59
N VAL A 150 -3.29 -5.35 2.59
CA VAL A 150 -4.26 -4.25 2.48
C VAL A 150 -3.55 -2.93 2.80
N LEU A 151 -3.75 -1.92 1.97
CA LEU A 151 -3.33 -0.54 2.18
C LEU A 151 -4.55 0.35 2.21
N SER A 152 -4.51 1.46 2.96
CA SER A 152 -5.39 2.59 2.65
C SER A 152 -4.81 3.37 1.50
N TYR A 153 -5.66 3.95 0.66
CA TYR A 153 -5.24 4.87 -0.38
C TYR A 153 -6.14 6.11 -0.47
N VAL A 154 -5.58 7.20 -1.01
CA VAL A 154 -6.31 8.32 -1.62
C VAL A 154 -6.00 8.33 -3.11
N ASP A 155 -7.03 8.49 -3.94
CA ASP A 155 -6.92 8.67 -5.39
C ASP A 155 -7.08 10.15 -5.77
N PRO A 156 -5.97 10.84 -6.10
CA PRO A 156 -6.03 12.27 -6.41
C PRO A 156 -6.89 12.58 -7.62
N TYR A 157 -7.00 11.65 -8.59
CA TYR A 157 -7.73 11.84 -9.83
C TYR A 157 -9.24 11.58 -9.68
N LYS A 158 -9.68 11.19 -8.49
CA LYS A 158 -11.10 11.08 -8.11
C LYS A 158 -11.46 11.99 -6.93
N SER A 159 -10.50 12.78 -6.47
CA SER A 159 -10.67 13.73 -5.38
C SER A 159 -10.74 15.14 -5.94
N TRP A 160 -11.67 15.97 -5.47
CA TRP A 160 -11.91 17.31 -6.00
C TRP A 160 -12.23 18.32 -4.90
N VAL A 161 -12.01 19.60 -5.19
CA VAL A 161 -12.32 20.74 -4.31
C VAL A 161 -12.84 21.90 -5.14
N LYS A 162 -13.90 22.57 -4.67
CA LYS A 162 -14.44 23.79 -5.29
C LYS A 162 -13.54 24.99 -4.99
N ASP A 163 -13.71 26.07 -5.75
CA ASP A 163 -12.86 27.27 -5.73
C ASP A 163 -12.45 27.73 -4.32
N ARG A 164 -11.17 28.09 -4.17
CA ARG A 164 -10.49 28.34 -2.88
C ARG A 164 -10.65 29.80 -2.43
N THR A 165 -11.87 30.21 -2.06
CA THR A 165 -12.13 31.64 -1.80
C THR A 165 -11.93 32.08 -0.35
N ASP A 166 -11.92 31.16 0.64
CA ASP A 166 -11.88 31.52 2.08
C ASP A 166 -10.90 30.63 2.88
N GLU A 167 -9.75 31.20 3.30
CA GLU A 167 -8.61 30.44 3.86
C GLU A 167 -8.87 29.69 5.19
N PRO A 168 -9.55 30.23 6.24
CA PRO A 168 -9.72 29.49 7.50
C PRO A 168 -10.66 28.29 7.39
N MET A 169 -11.67 28.39 6.51
CA MET A 169 -12.56 27.27 6.17
C MET A 169 -11.83 26.19 5.38
N PHE A 170 -10.74 26.55 4.70
CA PHE A 170 -9.96 25.63 3.88
C PHE A 170 -9.19 24.63 4.74
N ASP A 171 -8.51 25.08 5.80
CA ASP A 171 -7.77 24.16 6.68
C ASP A 171 -8.70 23.19 7.43
N LEU A 172 -9.87 23.66 7.87
CA LEU A 172 -10.90 22.81 8.48
C LEU A 172 -11.44 21.78 7.48
N LEU A 173 -11.67 22.19 6.22
CA LEU A 173 -12.08 21.30 5.15
C LEU A 173 -11.00 20.24 4.85
N LEU A 174 -9.73 20.62 4.73
CA LEU A 174 -8.64 19.66 4.52
C LEU A 174 -8.54 18.66 5.67
N ALA A 175 -8.70 19.14 6.91
CA ALA A 175 -8.70 18.29 8.08
C ALA A 175 -9.90 17.32 8.08
N HIS A 176 -11.05 17.70 7.49
CA HIS A 176 -12.22 16.82 7.37
C HIS A 176 -11.92 15.67 6.42
N GLU A 177 -11.36 16.01 5.25
CA GLU A 177 -10.92 15.06 4.24
C GLU A 177 -9.80 14.13 4.76
N GLN A 178 -8.87 14.67 5.57
CA GLN A 178 -7.88 13.85 6.27
C GLN A 178 -8.52 12.83 7.21
N GLY A 179 -9.64 13.17 7.85
CA GLY A 179 -10.43 12.28 8.69
C GLY A 179 -10.92 11.04 7.93
N HIS A 180 -11.40 11.21 6.70
CA HIS A 180 -11.73 10.09 5.82
C HIS A 180 -10.50 9.21 5.56
N PHE A 181 -9.33 9.79 5.29
CA PHE A 181 -8.16 8.96 5.06
C PHE A 181 -7.70 8.18 6.31
N TYR A 182 -7.84 8.77 7.50
CA TYR A 182 -7.59 8.05 8.75
C TYR A 182 -8.58 6.90 9.00
N ILE A 183 -9.83 7.04 8.59
CA ILE A 183 -10.81 5.93 8.63
C ILE A 183 -10.34 4.77 7.75
N ALA A 184 -9.91 5.06 6.52
CA ALA A 184 -9.40 4.04 5.61
C ALA A 184 -8.13 3.36 6.18
N GLU A 185 -7.19 4.12 6.73
CA GLU A 185 -5.97 3.56 7.35
C GLU A 185 -6.29 2.71 8.59
N TYR A 186 -7.25 3.13 9.41
CA TYR A 186 -7.68 2.35 10.58
C TYR A 186 -8.19 0.97 10.16
N TYR A 187 -9.08 0.91 9.17
CA TYR A 187 -9.58 -0.38 8.69
C TYR A 187 -8.57 -1.17 7.86
N ALA A 188 -7.64 -0.52 7.16
CA ALA A 188 -6.52 -1.21 6.52
C ALA A 188 -5.69 -1.96 7.57
N ARG A 189 -5.39 -1.35 8.72
CA ARG A 189 -4.66 -2.02 9.82
C ARG A 189 -5.44 -3.20 10.38
N LEU A 190 -6.72 -3.00 10.71
CA LEU A 190 -7.58 -4.09 11.21
C LEU A 190 -7.70 -5.25 10.21
N ALA A 191 -7.79 -4.95 8.92
CA ALA A 191 -7.82 -5.96 7.87
C ALA A 191 -6.50 -6.76 7.86
N ASN A 192 -5.35 -6.08 7.89
CA ASN A 192 -4.05 -6.76 7.94
C ASN A 192 -3.90 -7.61 9.22
N ASP A 193 -4.36 -7.13 10.37
CA ASP A 193 -4.30 -7.87 11.63
C ASP A 193 -5.18 -9.12 11.59
N SER A 194 -6.37 -9.04 10.95
CA SER A 194 -7.24 -10.19 10.72
C SER A 194 -6.67 -11.16 9.68
N LEU A 195 -5.86 -10.70 8.74
CA LEU A 195 -5.27 -11.51 7.66
C LEU A 195 -3.96 -12.21 8.08
N ARG A 196 -3.13 -11.56 8.92
CA ARG A 196 -2.29 -12.30 9.89
C ARG A 196 -3.25 -13.19 10.71
N THR A 197 -2.91 -14.26 11.38
CA THR A 197 -3.88 -15.18 12.04
C THR A 197 -4.83 -15.94 11.09
N THR A 198 -5.12 -15.46 9.87
CA THR A 198 -5.94 -16.19 8.90
C THR A 198 -5.07 -17.03 7.97
N TRP A 199 -5.28 -18.34 8.01
CA TRP A 199 -4.87 -19.25 6.94
C TRP A 199 -6.11 -19.59 6.11
N ALA A 200 -6.19 -19.04 4.91
CA ALA A 200 -7.38 -19.15 4.08
C ALA A 200 -7.04 -19.16 2.59
N ARG A 201 -7.87 -19.87 1.82
CA ARG A 201 -7.92 -19.74 0.36
C ARG A 201 -8.50 -18.39 -0.05
N ARG A 202 -8.28 -18.03 -1.31
CA ARG A 202 -8.68 -16.77 -1.93
C ARG A 202 -10.09 -16.33 -1.55
N GLU A 203 -11.08 -17.21 -1.57
CA GLU A 203 -12.49 -16.87 -1.35
C GLU A 203 -12.72 -16.31 0.06
N LYS A 204 -12.17 -16.98 1.09
CA LYS A 204 -12.30 -16.54 2.48
C LYS A 204 -11.45 -15.29 2.75
N THR A 205 -10.28 -15.17 2.14
CA THR A 205 -9.46 -13.95 2.18
C THR A 205 -10.22 -12.76 1.59
N ALA A 206 -10.83 -12.92 0.41
CA ALA A 206 -11.64 -11.90 -0.23
C ALA A 206 -12.87 -11.54 0.61
N TYR A 207 -13.54 -12.51 1.22
CA TYR A 207 -14.67 -12.27 2.12
C TYR A 207 -14.28 -11.37 3.31
N ILE A 208 -13.15 -11.65 3.98
CA ILE A 208 -12.65 -10.83 5.09
C ILE A 208 -12.39 -9.40 4.62
N ILE A 209 -11.70 -9.24 3.49
CA ILE A 209 -11.39 -7.92 2.93
C ILE A 209 -12.66 -7.15 2.60
N ASN A 210 -13.64 -7.78 1.93
CA ASN A 210 -14.92 -7.16 1.58
C ASN A 210 -15.71 -6.73 2.83
N ALA A 211 -15.64 -7.48 3.92
CA ALA A 211 -16.25 -7.09 5.18
C ALA A 211 -15.61 -5.80 5.75
N PHE A 212 -14.29 -5.62 5.59
CA PHE A 212 -13.62 -4.38 5.99
C PHE A 212 -13.91 -3.21 5.05
N TYR A 213 -14.09 -3.43 3.75
CA TYR A 213 -14.60 -2.41 2.83
C TYR A 213 -15.97 -1.88 3.27
N ALA A 214 -16.92 -2.78 3.50
CA ALA A 214 -18.27 -2.39 3.92
C ALA A 214 -18.27 -1.59 5.24
N LYS A 215 -17.41 -1.99 6.19
CA LYS A 215 -17.22 -1.24 7.46
C LYS A 215 -16.59 0.13 7.24
N THR A 216 -15.64 0.24 6.32
CA THR A 216 -14.98 1.51 5.95
C THR A 216 -16.00 2.48 5.36
N ASP A 217 -16.79 2.02 4.37
CA ASP A 217 -17.82 2.83 3.72
C ASP A 217 -18.90 3.27 4.72
N SER A 218 -19.34 2.36 5.60
CA SER A 218 -20.31 2.69 6.65
C SER A 218 -19.78 3.75 7.61
N LEU A 219 -18.48 3.70 7.96
CA LEU A 219 -17.87 4.67 8.86
C LEU A 219 -17.64 6.03 8.20
N HIS A 220 -17.35 6.08 6.89
CA HIS A 220 -17.32 7.34 6.14
C HIS A 220 -18.67 8.07 6.21
N ILE A 221 -19.77 7.35 5.96
CA ILE A 221 -21.13 7.91 6.01
C ILE A 221 -21.46 8.42 7.42
N LEU A 222 -21.12 7.62 8.45
CA LEU A 222 -21.35 8.01 9.84
C LEU A 222 -20.52 9.26 10.21
N TYR A 223 -19.26 9.31 9.78
CA TYR A 223 -18.38 10.45 10.04
C TYR A 223 -18.90 11.73 9.39
N ASP A 224 -19.30 11.68 8.12
CA ASP A 224 -19.96 12.79 7.43
C ASP A 224 -21.21 13.26 8.18
N SER A 225 -22.08 12.33 8.60
CA SER A 225 -23.30 12.65 9.33
C SER A 225 -23.03 13.31 10.68
N LEU A 226 -22.08 12.80 11.47
CA LEU A 226 -21.81 13.30 12.83
C LEU A 226 -21.04 14.62 12.84
N THR A 227 -20.26 14.89 11.79
CA THR A 227 -19.54 16.16 11.63
C THR A 227 -20.32 17.18 10.81
N ASN A 228 -21.51 16.82 10.31
CA ASN A 228 -22.25 17.60 9.32
C ASN A 228 -21.34 18.03 8.15
N HIS A 229 -20.69 17.05 7.53
CA HIS A 229 -19.73 17.26 6.43
C HIS A 229 -18.61 18.27 6.78
N GLY A 230 -18.07 18.17 8.00
CA GLY A 230 -16.99 19.04 8.50
C GLY A 230 -17.44 20.40 9.06
N VAL A 231 -18.74 20.69 9.12
CA VAL A 231 -19.27 21.95 9.70
C VAL A 231 -19.14 21.96 11.24
N LEU A 232 -19.32 20.80 11.88
CA LEU A 232 -19.23 20.66 13.35
C LEU A 232 -17.78 20.39 13.78
N VAL A 233 -17.00 21.46 13.90
CA VAL A 233 -15.56 21.43 14.25
C VAL A 233 -15.25 20.58 15.50
N ASP A 234 -16.05 20.71 16.56
CA ASP A 234 -15.85 19.95 17.81
C ASP A 234 -15.93 18.43 17.56
N LYS A 235 -16.90 18.00 16.72
CA LYS A 235 -17.06 16.59 16.37
C LYS A 235 -15.92 16.09 15.51
N GLN A 236 -15.46 16.90 14.56
CA GLN A 236 -14.30 16.58 13.73
C GLN A 236 -13.03 16.43 14.58
N PHE A 237 -12.83 17.29 15.57
CA PHE A 237 -11.70 17.21 16.49
C PHE A 237 -11.77 15.94 17.37
N GLU A 238 -12.94 15.64 17.95
CA GLU A 238 -13.17 14.41 18.72
C GLU A 238 -12.82 13.15 17.89
N TRP A 239 -13.31 13.08 16.65
CA TRP A 239 -13.04 11.98 15.73
C TRP A 239 -11.56 11.89 15.35
N THR A 240 -10.93 13.02 15.04
CA THR A 240 -9.51 13.08 14.70
C THR A 240 -8.66 12.56 15.85
N LYS A 241 -8.93 13.02 17.08
CA LYS A 241 -8.26 12.55 18.30
C LYS A 241 -8.47 11.06 18.51
N TYR A 242 -9.71 10.58 18.36
CA TYR A 242 -10.04 9.17 18.47
C TYR A 242 -9.25 8.31 17.46
N LEU A 243 -9.29 8.64 16.17
CA LEU A 243 -8.61 7.88 15.12
C LEU A 243 -7.09 7.93 15.28
N LYS A 244 -6.51 9.10 15.60
CA LYS A 244 -5.07 9.21 15.86
C LYS A 244 -4.62 8.35 17.04
N SER A 245 -5.43 8.27 18.10
CA SER A 245 -5.15 7.39 19.23
C SER A 245 -5.11 5.91 18.82
N LYS A 246 -6.03 5.49 17.94
CA LYS A 246 -6.05 4.12 17.39
C LYS A 246 -4.89 3.85 16.45
N LEU A 247 -4.46 4.86 15.70
CA LEU A 247 -3.36 4.78 14.75
C LEU A 247 -1.98 4.99 15.38
N ARG A 248 -1.91 5.37 16.67
CA ARG A 248 -0.67 5.76 17.36
C ARG A 248 0.09 6.87 16.61
N ILE A 249 -0.64 7.79 15.99
CA ILE A 249 -0.07 8.98 15.34
C ILE A 249 0.11 10.05 16.42
N PRO A 250 1.27 10.72 16.52
CA PRO A 250 1.46 11.85 17.42
C PRO A 250 0.39 12.93 17.19
N SER A 251 -0.02 13.64 18.25
CA SER A 251 -0.96 14.76 18.16
C SER A 251 -0.42 15.86 17.22
N LEU A 252 -1.32 16.64 16.60
CA LEU A 252 -0.96 17.77 15.74
C LEU A 252 -0.17 18.83 16.54
N PRO A 253 0.62 19.67 15.85
CA PRO A 253 1.05 20.95 16.42
C PRO A 253 -0.17 21.73 16.93
N THR A 254 0.01 22.43 18.05
CA THR A 254 -0.97 23.20 18.83
C THR A 254 -1.76 24.26 18.05
N ASP A 255 -1.45 24.51 16.78
CA ASP A 255 -2.02 25.61 16.01
C ASP A 255 -3.48 25.34 15.58
N ILE A 256 -3.90 24.07 15.50
CA ILE A 256 -5.32 23.70 15.26
C ILE A 256 -6.15 23.77 16.55
N GLU A 257 -5.53 23.58 17.73
CA GLU A 257 -6.20 23.79 19.03
C GLU A 257 -6.49 25.28 19.29
N ASN A 258 -5.84 26.18 18.55
CA ASN A 258 -5.98 27.63 18.65
C ASN A 258 -6.90 28.25 17.60
N ILE A 259 -7.56 27.46 16.74
CA ILE A 259 -8.61 28.01 15.85
C ILE A 259 -9.75 28.49 16.75
N PRO A 260 -10.07 29.79 16.79
CA PRO A 260 -11.01 30.33 17.74
C PRO A 260 -12.37 29.64 17.61
N TYR A 261 -12.84 29.11 18.74
CA TYR A 261 -14.09 28.36 18.98
C TYR A 261 -15.38 29.08 18.52
N ASN A 262 -15.28 30.25 17.89
CA ASN A 262 -16.37 31.19 17.71
C ASN A 262 -17.01 31.22 16.32
N LEU A 263 -16.73 30.23 15.46
CA LEU A 263 -17.39 30.14 14.14
C LEU A 263 -18.75 29.42 14.15
N ASN A 264 -19.20 28.91 15.31
CA ASN A 264 -20.41 28.07 15.41
C ASN A 264 -21.62 28.72 16.13
N ARG A 265 -21.65 30.04 16.34
CA ARG A 265 -22.76 30.70 17.07
C ARG A 265 -23.80 31.46 16.23
N ASP A 266 -23.67 31.54 14.91
CA ASP A 266 -24.55 32.41 14.09
C ASP A 266 -25.40 31.71 13.00
N THR A 267 -25.74 30.43 13.15
CA THR A 267 -26.69 29.77 12.22
C THR A 267 -28.07 29.48 12.79
N THR A 268 -28.42 29.99 13.98
CA THR A 268 -29.78 29.89 14.53
C THR A 268 -30.75 31.01 14.11
N ASN A 269 -30.37 31.93 13.21
CA ASN A 269 -31.29 32.94 12.67
C ASN A 269 -31.26 33.03 11.14
N ALA A 270 -31.81 32.01 10.49
CA ALA A 270 -32.42 32.16 9.16
C ALA A 270 -33.63 31.24 9.08
N ARG A 271 -34.82 31.83 9.32
CA ARG A 271 -36.10 31.29 8.89
C ARG A 271 -36.25 31.44 7.38
#